data_AF-A0A9P5TZB5-F1
#
_entry.id   AF-A0A9P5TZB5-F1
#
_cell.length_a   1.000
_cell.length_b   1.000
_cell.length_c   1.000
_cell.angle_alpha   90.00
_cell.angle_beta   90.00
_cell.angle_gamma   90.00
#
_symmetry.space_group_name_H-M   'P 1'
#
loop_
_entity.id
_entity.type
_entity.pdbx_description
1 polymer ?
#
loop_
_entity_poly.entity_id
_entity_poly.type
_entity_poly.pdbx_seq_one_letter_code
_entity_poly.pdbx_strand_id
1 'polypeptide(L)'
;HEGSMTQVGINTGPCHCRQLGLAKSYQAKLSEEECTAHDEDINGAAGIFWSLILSMMPTEITGPAVRELHENKIPHLATRFVEPGKGFKLTLGNKAVIFSEASRAPPEVYLTKGYSA
;
A
#
# COMPACT_ATOMS: atom_id res chain seq x y z
N HIS A 1 23.15 8.89 8.34
CA HIS A 1 21.77 8.94 7.84
C HIS A 1 21.00 7.85 8.57
N GLU A 2 20.09 8.24 9.45
CA GLU A 2 19.24 7.32 10.18
C GLU A 2 18.24 6.72 9.18
N GLY A 3 18.20 5.39 9.07
CA GLY A 3 17.24 4.73 8.20
C GLY A 3 15.80 4.95 8.68
N SER A 4 14.84 4.89 7.77
CA SER A 4 13.42 5.07 8.09
C SER A 4 12.61 3.85 7.70
N MET A 5 11.64 3.48 8.54
CA MET A 5 10.59 2.51 8.23
C MET A 5 9.23 3.16 8.47
N THR A 6 8.33 3.05 7.49
CA THR A 6 7.00 3.63 7.53
C THR A 6 5.96 2.58 7.16
N GLN A 7 5.00 2.37 8.06
CA GLN A 7 3.83 1.54 7.81
C GLN A 7 2.80 2.34 7.00
N VAL A 8 2.22 1.72 5.97
CA VAL A 8 1.18 2.31 5.12
C VAL A 8 0.04 1.31 4.99
N GLY A 9 -1.20 1.81 4.96
CA GLY A 9 -2.39 0.97 4.87
C GLY A 9 -3.11 0.83 6.20
N ILE A 10 -3.73 -0.33 6.44
CA ILE A 10 -4.44 -0.61 7.70
C ILE A 10 -3.46 -0.65 8.87
N ASN A 11 -3.83 0.00 9.97
CA ASN A 11 -3.16 -0.04 11.26
C ASN A 11 -4.20 -0.39 12.35
N THR A 12 -3.78 -1.17 13.34
CA THR A 12 -4.60 -1.57 14.50
C THR A 12 -4.59 -0.56 15.64
N GLY A 13 -3.91 0.58 15.48
CA GLY A 13 -3.77 1.63 16.47
C GLY A 13 -2.77 1.28 17.58
N PRO A 14 -2.64 2.13 18.61
CA PRO A 14 -1.78 1.87 19.75
C PRO A 14 -2.16 0.56 20.47
N CYS A 15 -1.20 -0.16 21.04
CA CYS A 15 -1.45 -1.42 21.76
C CYS A 15 -2.53 -1.29 22.87
N HIS A 16 -2.65 -0.11 23.48
CA HIS A 16 -3.59 0.20 24.55
C HIS A 16 -4.96 0.71 24.07
N CYS A 17 -5.12 0.99 22.78
CA CYS A 17 -6.37 1.45 22.18
C CYS A 17 -6.45 0.93 20.75
N ARG A 18 -6.92 -0.32 20.61
CA ARG A 18 -7.04 -0.94 19.28
C ARG A 18 -8.16 -0.27 18.50
N GLN A 19 -7.80 0.45 17.45
CA GLN A 19 -8.73 1.05 16.50
C GLN A 19 -8.24 0.68 15.10
N LEU A 20 -9.11 0.03 14.32
CA LEU A 20 -8.82 -0.20 12.91
C LEU A 20 -8.97 1.12 12.17
N GLY A 21 -7.86 1.60 11.59
CA GLY A 21 -7.81 2.82 10.82
C GLY A 21 -6.69 2.79 9.79
N LEU A 22 -6.64 3.81 8.95
CA LEU A 22 -5.54 3.97 7.99
C LEU A 22 -4.34 4.62 8.69
N ALA A 23 -3.15 4.04 8.49
CA ALA A 23 -1.89 4.53 8.99
C ALA A 23 -1.65 5.96 8.46
N LYS A 24 -1.16 6.84 9.34
CA LYS A 24 -0.68 8.17 8.94
C LYS A 24 0.73 8.01 8.37
N SER A 25 0.84 7.90 7.05
CA SER A 25 2.11 7.83 6.31
C SER A 25 2.90 9.15 6.40
N TYR A 26 2.22 10.30 6.44
CA TYR A 26 2.87 11.62 6.45
C TYR A 26 2.43 12.49 7.63
N GLN A 27 3.42 12.98 8.39
CA GLN A 27 3.23 13.93 9.50
C GLN A 27 3.72 15.35 9.16
N ALA A 28 4.30 15.55 7.97
CA ALA A 28 4.93 16.82 7.58
C ALA A 28 3.95 17.80 6.91
N LYS A 29 4.35 19.08 6.86
CA LYS A 29 3.64 20.24 6.27
C LYS A 29 3.52 20.16 4.73
N LEU A 30 3.08 19.04 4.19
CA LEU A 30 2.79 18.89 2.77
C LEU A 30 1.37 19.38 2.48
N SER A 31 1.15 19.86 1.27
CA SER A 31 -0.20 20.14 0.80
C SER A 31 -0.99 18.83 0.64
N GLU A 32 -2.32 18.94 0.54
CA GLU A 32 -3.17 17.77 0.33
C GLU A 32 -2.89 17.11 -1.03
N GLU A 33 -2.58 17.91 -2.05
CA GLU A 33 -2.20 17.45 -3.38
C GLU A 33 -0.88 16.67 -3.35
N GLU A 34 0.13 17.16 -2.62
CA GLU A 34 1.40 16.46 -2.43
C GLU A 34 1.21 15.15 -1.66
N CYS A 35 0.38 15.15 -0.61
CA CYS A 35 0.04 13.93 0.12
C CYS A 35 -0.63 12.89 -0.79
N THR A 36 -1.57 13.33 -1.63
CA THR A 36 -2.29 12.47 -2.57
C THR A 36 -1.34 11.88 -3.60
N ALA A 37 -0.47 12.70 -4.22
CA ALA A 37 0.49 12.24 -5.21
C ALA A 37 1.45 11.20 -4.63
N HIS A 38 1.92 11.42 -3.41
CA HIS A 38 2.77 10.45 -2.71
C HIS A 38 2.05 9.15 -2.37
N ASP A 39 0.81 9.22 -1.91
CA ASP A 39 -0.01 8.03 -1.63
C ASP A 39 -0.32 7.23 -2.91
N GLU A 40 -0.54 7.91 -4.04
CA GLU A 40 -0.68 7.29 -5.36
C GLU A 40 0.62 6.58 -5.78
N ASP A 41 1.78 7.21 -5.59
CA ASP A 41 3.08 6.60 -5.89
C ASP A 41 3.34 5.35 -5.04
N ILE A 42 2.97 5.38 -3.75
CA ILE A 42 3.06 4.21 -2.88
C ILE A 42 2.14 3.09 -3.38
N ASN A 43 0.88 3.41 -3.68
CA ASN A 43 -0.06 2.43 -4.23
C ASN A 43 0.45 1.84 -5.55
N GLY A 44 1.07 2.66 -6.38
CA GLY A 44 1.73 2.24 -7.61
C GLY A 44 2.87 1.26 -7.36
N ALA A 45 3.84 1.65 -6.51
CA ALA A 45 5.00 0.83 -6.19
C ALA A 45 4.60 -0.51 -5.55
N ALA A 46 3.70 -0.47 -4.55
CA ALA A 46 3.17 -1.65 -3.89
C ALA A 46 2.37 -2.52 -4.87
N GLY A 47 1.56 -1.92 -5.75
CA GLY A 47 0.78 -2.60 -6.77
C GLY A 47 1.62 -3.36 -7.79
N ILE A 48 2.72 -2.76 -8.29
CA ILE A 48 3.68 -3.49 -9.15
C ILE A 48 4.29 -4.65 -8.37
N PHE A 49 4.80 -4.39 -7.18
CA PHE A 49 5.51 -5.40 -6.40
C PHE A 49 4.60 -6.59 -6.10
N TRP A 50 3.35 -6.33 -5.75
CA TRP A 50 2.34 -7.37 -5.55
C TRP A 50 2.02 -8.12 -6.85
N SER A 51 1.88 -7.42 -7.97
CA SER A 51 1.68 -8.04 -9.28
C SER A 51 2.85 -8.96 -9.66
N LEU A 52 4.08 -8.55 -9.36
CA LEU A 52 5.28 -9.38 -9.56
C LEU A 52 5.24 -10.63 -8.68
N ILE A 53 4.94 -10.49 -7.38
CA ILE A 53 4.77 -11.62 -6.46
C ILE A 53 3.75 -12.62 -7.03
N LEU A 54 2.56 -12.14 -7.42
CA LEU A 54 1.51 -13.00 -7.99
C LEU A 54 1.92 -13.66 -9.31
N SER A 55 2.76 -13.02 -10.11
CA SER A 55 3.23 -13.59 -11.39
C SER A 55 4.33 -14.63 -11.24
N MET A 56 5.12 -14.58 -10.16
CA MET A 56 6.30 -15.42 -9.96
C MET A 56 6.11 -16.52 -8.93
N MET A 57 5.25 -16.30 -7.93
CA MET A 57 5.03 -17.25 -6.84
C MET A 57 3.91 -18.24 -7.19
N PRO A 58 4.06 -19.53 -6.84
CA PRO A 58 2.99 -20.51 -7.01
C PRO A 58 1.71 -20.11 -6.28
N THR A 59 0.56 -20.39 -6.91
CA THR A 59 -0.77 -20.07 -6.37
C THR A 59 -1.05 -20.77 -5.05
N GLU A 60 -0.39 -21.90 -4.76
CA GLU A 60 -0.48 -22.60 -3.49
C GLU A 60 0.02 -21.73 -2.32
N ILE A 61 0.93 -20.79 -2.59
CA ILE A 61 1.49 -19.87 -1.59
C ILE A 61 0.64 -18.59 -1.49
N THR A 62 0.30 -17.98 -2.62
CA THR A 62 -0.39 -16.68 -2.66
C THR A 62 -1.91 -16.79 -2.52
N GLY A 63 -2.49 -17.90 -3.00
CA GLY A 63 -3.92 -18.18 -3.02
C GLY A 63 -4.56 -18.16 -1.63
N PRO A 64 -3.99 -18.80 -0.59
CA PRO A 64 -4.53 -18.72 0.77
C PRO A 64 -4.62 -17.28 1.28
N ALA A 65 -3.59 -16.45 1.04
CA ALA A 65 -3.59 -15.05 1.47
C ALA A 65 -4.66 -14.22 0.73
N VAL A 66 -4.75 -14.35 -0.60
CA VAL A 66 -5.76 -13.66 -1.40
C VAL A 66 -7.18 -14.07 -0.98
N ARG A 67 -7.39 -15.37 -0.75
CA ARG A 67 -8.67 -15.91 -0.31
C ARG A 67 -9.07 -15.38 1.07
N GLU A 68 -8.14 -15.39 2.04
CA GLU A 68 -8.41 -14.92 3.40
C GLU A 68 -8.82 -13.44 3.40
N LEU A 69 -8.12 -12.60 2.62
CA LEU A 69 -8.46 -11.18 2.48
C LEU A 69 -9.88 -11.00 1.92
N HIS A 70 -10.23 -11.79 0.89
CA HIS A 70 -11.54 -11.73 0.27
C HIS A 70 -12.66 -12.23 1.21
N GLU A 71 -12.47 -13.38 1.86
CA GLU A 71 -13.47 -14.00 2.76
C GLU A 71 -13.76 -13.12 3.98
N ASN A 72 -12.74 -12.45 4.53
CA ASN A 72 -12.89 -11.54 5.66
C ASN A 72 -13.28 -10.10 5.25
N LYS A 73 -13.53 -9.86 3.96
CA LYS A 73 -13.87 -8.53 3.42
C LYS A 73 -12.84 -7.45 3.78
N ILE A 74 -11.56 -7.84 3.87
CA ILE A 74 -10.49 -6.91 4.19
C ILE A 74 -10.15 -6.15 2.89
N PRO A 75 -10.28 -4.81 2.88
CA PRO A 75 -10.00 -4.04 1.67
C PRO A 75 -8.52 -4.12 1.33
N HIS A 76 -8.21 -4.10 0.02
CA HIS A 76 -6.83 -3.94 -0.44
C HIS A 76 -6.27 -2.57 -0.04
N LEU A 77 -4.96 -2.36 -0.28
CA LEU A 77 -4.25 -1.16 0.14
C LEU A 77 -5.03 0.12 -0.20
N ALA A 78 -5.25 0.90 0.85
CA ALA A 78 -5.84 2.22 0.82
C ALA A 78 -5.00 3.12 1.72
N THR A 79 -5.03 4.41 1.45
CA THR A 79 -4.38 5.40 2.27
C THR A 79 -5.39 6.47 2.64
N ARG A 80 -5.00 7.39 3.52
CA ARG A 80 -5.90 8.45 3.97
C ARG A 80 -6.41 9.33 2.82
N PHE A 81 -5.59 9.56 1.80
CA PHE A 81 -5.91 10.44 0.67
C PHE A 81 -6.29 9.66 -0.60
N VAL A 82 -6.10 8.34 -0.62
CA VAL A 82 -6.49 7.47 -1.73
C VAL A 82 -7.41 6.38 -1.22
N GLU A 83 -8.69 6.54 -1.54
CA GLU A 83 -9.76 5.62 -1.15
C GLU A 83 -9.47 4.17 -1.57
N PRO A 84 -9.97 3.17 -0.82
CA PRO A 84 -9.91 1.77 -1.20
C PRO A 84 -10.55 1.55 -2.57
N GLY A 85 -9.92 0.71 -3.41
CA GLY A 85 -10.44 0.46 -4.74
C GLY A 85 -9.58 -0.47 -5.58
N LYS A 86 -9.93 -0.55 -6.87
CA LYS A 86 -9.15 -1.26 -7.88
C LYS A 86 -8.18 -0.33 -8.59
N GLY A 87 -7.11 -0.93 -9.07
CA GLY A 87 -6.14 -0.29 -9.92
C GLY A 87 -5.20 0.68 -9.22
N PHE A 88 -4.12 1.00 -9.92
CA PHE A 88 -3.11 1.94 -9.48
C PHE A 88 -2.49 2.66 -10.68
N LYS A 89 -1.81 3.77 -10.42
CA LYS A 89 -1.13 4.59 -11.41
C LYS A 89 0.37 4.52 -11.17
N LEU A 90 1.15 4.50 -12.25
CA LEU A 90 2.59 4.64 -12.22
C LEU A 90 3.02 5.85 -13.02
N THR A 91 3.93 6.63 -12.44
CA THR A 91 4.59 7.72 -13.13
C THR A 91 5.98 7.25 -13.59
N LEU A 92 6.16 7.08 -14.90
CA LEU A 92 7.42 6.67 -15.52
C LEU A 92 7.97 7.85 -16.35
N GLY A 93 8.85 8.64 -15.73
CA GLY A 93 9.28 9.92 -16.29
C GLY A 93 8.07 10.85 -16.47
N ASN A 94 7.81 11.27 -17.70
CA ASN A 94 6.69 12.18 -18.02
C ASN A 94 5.40 11.45 -18.44
N LYS A 95 5.33 10.12 -18.28
CA LYS A 95 4.17 9.31 -18.68
C LYS A 95 3.51 8.70 -17.46
N ALA A 96 2.18 8.83 -17.39
CA ALA A 96 1.36 8.08 -16.46
C ALA A 96 0.87 6.80 -17.15
N VAL A 97 1.08 5.65 -16.51
CA VAL A 97 0.51 4.35 -16.91
C VAL A 97 -0.54 3.97 -15.87
N ILE A 98 -1.76 3.68 -16.33
CA ILE A 98 -2.89 3.37 -15.45
C ILE A 98 -3.25 1.90 -15.61
N PHE A 99 -3.27 1.17 -14.50
CA PHE A 99 -3.71 -0.21 -14.44
C PHE A 99 -5.09 -0.26 -13.78
N SER A 100 -6.17 0.04 -14.52
CA SER A 100 -7.51 0.21 -13.93
C SER A 100 -8.06 -1.07 -13.27
N GLU A 101 -7.74 -2.24 -13.84
CA GLU A 101 -8.27 -3.53 -13.39
C GLU A 101 -7.31 -4.33 -12.49
N ALA A 102 -6.07 -3.84 -12.30
CA ALA A 102 -5.11 -4.57 -11.48
C ALA A 102 -5.53 -4.55 -10.01
N SER A 103 -5.27 -5.67 -9.31
CA SER A 103 -5.43 -5.68 -7.86
C SER A 103 -4.38 -4.79 -7.22
N ARG A 104 -4.78 -4.01 -6.22
CA ARG A 104 -3.82 -3.33 -5.35
C ARG A 104 -3.10 -4.36 -4.46
N ALA A 105 -2.05 -3.89 -3.80
CA ALA A 105 -1.33 -4.67 -2.81
C ALA A 105 -2.22 -5.08 -1.62
N PRO A 106 -1.75 -6.01 -0.77
CA PRO A 106 -2.40 -6.32 0.50
C PRO A 106 -2.66 -5.05 1.35
N PRO A 107 -3.55 -5.14 2.33
CA PRO A 107 -4.07 -3.98 3.07
C PRO A 107 -3.01 -3.17 3.83
N GLU A 108 -1.82 -3.73 4.02
CA GLU A 108 -0.73 -3.15 4.80
C GLU A 108 0.60 -3.41 4.09
N VAL A 109 1.45 -2.39 4.04
CA VAL A 109 2.83 -2.47 3.52
C VAL A 109 3.79 -1.69 4.42
N TYR A 110 5.05 -2.12 4.43
CA TYR A 110 6.14 -1.40 5.10
C TYR A 110 7.14 -0.88 4.07
N LEU A 111 7.33 0.44 4.05
CA LEU A 111 8.33 1.09 3.22
C LEU A 111 9.58 1.33 4.07
N THR A 112 10.72 0.84 3.61
CA THR A 112 12.00 0.99 4.31
C THR A 112 13.03 1.69 3.42
N LYS A 113 13.85 2.55 4.03
CA LYS A 113 14.99 3.19 3.36
C LYS A 113 16.18 3.23 4.31
N GLY A 114 17.22 2.44 4.00
CA GLY A 114 18.47 2.41 4.77
C GLY A 114 18.28 2.01 6.24
N TYR A 115 17.16 1.36 6.59
CA TYR A 115 16.87 0.90 7.94
C TYR A 115 17.84 -0.22 8.33
N SER A 116 18.52 -0.06 9.47
CA SER A 116 19.31 -1.09 10.12
C SER A 116 18.60 -1.46 11.41
N ALA A 117 18.29 -2.75 11.58
CA ALA A 117 17.69 -3.30 12.78
C ALA A 117 18.72 -3.47 13.92
#